data_AF-A0A7C6FBG6-F1
#
_entry.id   AF-A0A7C6FBG6-F1
#
_cell.length_a   1.000
_cell.length_b   1.000
_cell.length_c   1.000
_cell.angle_alpha   90.00
_cell.angle_beta   90.00
_cell.angle_gamma   90.00
#
_symmetry.space_group_name_H-M   'P 1'
#
loop_
_entity.id
_entity.type
_entity.pdbx_description
1 polymer ?
#
loop_
_entity_poly.entity_id
_entity_poly.type
_entity_poly.pdbx_seq_one_letter_code
_entity_poly.pdbx_strand_id
1 'polypeptide(L)'
;SDLYDFSFLAPCPASGLIINGTADRVAPPVDTHALVDKLHEQKGITITHTEVDGAGHFFENDHMDTMIGAVDGYVRRRLTETTR
;
A
#
# COMPACT_ATOMS: atom_id res chain seq x y z
N SER A 1 0.10 -22.51 7.30
CA SER A 1 -1.05 -21.94 6.58
C SER A 1 -0.76 -20.46 6.45
N ASP A 2 0.04 -20.14 5.44
CA ASP A 2 0.73 -18.87 5.29
C ASP A 2 -0.27 -17.77 4.91
N LEU A 3 -0.55 -16.90 5.88
CA LEU A 3 -1.59 -15.87 5.81
C LEU A 3 -1.23 -14.68 4.91
N TYR A 4 -0.07 -14.70 4.24
CA TYR A 4 0.46 -13.56 3.49
C TYR A 4 1.09 -13.98 2.16
N ASP A 5 0.52 -14.96 1.47
CA ASP A 5 0.90 -15.25 0.09
C ASP A 5 0.13 -14.35 -0.89
N PHE A 6 0.79 -13.28 -1.34
CA PHE A 6 0.29 -12.34 -2.33
C PHE A 6 0.61 -12.75 -3.78
N SER A 7 1.01 -14.01 -4.01
CA SER A 7 1.32 -14.56 -5.33
C SER A 7 0.18 -14.41 -6.36
N PHE A 8 -1.06 -14.22 -5.92
CA PHE A 8 -2.20 -13.95 -6.80
C PHE A 8 -2.13 -12.60 -7.54
N LEU A 9 -1.32 -11.64 -7.08
CA LEU A 9 -1.16 -10.32 -7.72
C LEU A 9 -0.13 -10.30 -8.86
N ALA A 10 0.15 -11.46 -9.47
CA ALA A 10 1.08 -11.59 -10.58
C ALA A 10 0.38 -12.19 -11.83
N PRO A 11 0.10 -11.39 -12.88
CA PRO A 11 0.29 -9.94 -13.00
C PRO A 11 -0.88 -9.15 -12.40
N CYS A 12 -0.58 -8.06 -11.70
CA CYS A 12 -1.56 -7.13 -11.16
C CYS A 12 -2.14 -6.30 -12.32
N PRO A 13 -3.48 -6.25 -12.49
CA PRO A 13 -4.09 -5.63 -13.67
C PRO A 13 -4.12 -4.09 -13.62
N ALA A 14 -3.74 -3.47 -12.50
CA ALA A 14 -3.93 -2.03 -12.28
C ALA A 14 -2.87 -1.39 -11.36
N SER A 15 -2.63 -0.09 -11.58
CA SER A 15 -1.91 0.77 -10.64
C SER A 15 -2.67 0.91 -9.31
N GLY A 16 -1.95 0.95 -8.19
CA GLY A 16 -2.52 0.89 -6.85
C GLY A 16 -1.72 1.65 -5.78
N LEU A 17 -2.34 1.81 -4.60
CA LEU A 17 -1.69 2.30 -3.38
C LEU A 17 -1.55 1.13 -2.40
N ILE A 18 -0.36 0.95 -1.84
CA ILE A 18 -0.07 0.12 -0.68
C ILE A 18 0.33 1.06 0.46
N ILE A 19 -0.29 0.90 1.63
CA ILE A 19 0.00 1.70 2.82
C ILE A 19 0.10 0.80 4.07
N ASN A 20 1.18 0.94 4.83
CA ASN A 20 1.40 0.21 6.09
C ASN A 20 1.97 1.14 7.17
N GLY A 21 1.92 0.71 8.42
CA GLY A 21 2.62 1.36 9.53
C GLY A 21 4.02 0.79 9.74
N THR A 22 4.99 1.61 10.16
CA THR A 22 6.37 1.15 10.39
C THR A 22 6.55 0.34 11.69
N ALA A 23 5.57 0.40 12.60
CA ALA A 23 5.53 -0.36 13.85
C ALA A 23 4.53 -1.52 13.81
N ASP A 24 4.07 -1.94 12.63
CA ASP A 24 3.19 -3.10 12.46
C ASP A 24 3.91 -4.39 12.91
N ARG A 25 3.29 -5.11 13.85
CA ARG A 25 3.78 -6.39 14.40
C ARG A 25 2.94 -7.58 13.95
N VAL A 26 1.79 -7.33 13.32
CA VAL A 26 0.89 -8.35 12.77
C VAL A 26 1.29 -8.67 11.34
N ALA A 27 1.55 -7.63 10.55
CA ALA A 27 2.10 -7.71 9.20
C ALA A 27 3.37 -6.83 9.14
N PRO A 28 4.55 -7.38 9.49
CA PRO A 28 5.79 -6.62 9.54
C PRO A 28 6.09 -5.86 8.23
N PRO A 29 6.64 -4.63 8.29
CA PRO A 29 6.94 -3.84 7.09
C PRO A 29 7.80 -4.56 6.05
N VAL A 30 8.72 -5.42 6.50
CA VAL A 30 9.58 -6.22 5.61
C VAL A 30 8.80 -7.10 4.64
N ASP A 31 7.68 -7.67 5.07
CA ASP A 31 6.83 -8.52 4.21
C ASP A 31 6.10 -7.66 3.17
N THR A 32 5.70 -6.44 3.58
CA THR A 32 5.08 -5.46 2.67
C THR A 32 6.09 -4.94 1.65
N HIS A 33 7.34 -4.67 2.04
CA HIS A 33 8.41 -4.26 1.13
C HIS A 33 8.67 -5.33 0.07
N ALA A 34 8.79 -6.60 0.50
CA ALA A 34 9.00 -7.71 -0.42
C ALA A 34 7.85 -7.87 -1.44
N LEU A 35 6.61 -7.54 -1.06
CA LEU A 35 5.48 -7.48 -1.98
C LEU A 35 5.60 -6.30 -2.95
N VAL A 36 5.87 -5.09 -2.42
CA VAL A 36 5.98 -3.86 -3.23
C VAL A 36 7.05 -4.01 -4.29
N ASP A 37 8.22 -4.53 -3.94
CA ASP A 37 9.34 -4.77 -4.86
C ASP A 37 8.92 -5.68 -6.02
N LYS A 38 8.23 -6.80 -5.73
CA LYS A 38 7.71 -7.71 -6.75
C LYS A 38 6.69 -7.06 -7.67
N LEU A 39 5.87 -6.14 -7.16
CA LEU A 39 4.87 -5.45 -7.98
C LEU A 39 5.51 -4.33 -8.82
N HIS A 40 6.58 -3.68 -8.33
CA HIS A 40 7.33 -2.67 -9.09
C HIS A 40 8.06 -3.24 -10.31
N GLU A 41 8.41 -4.52 -10.29
CA GLU A 41 8.98 -5.22 -11.46
C GLU A 41 7.98 -5.38 -12.62
N GLN A 42 6.68 -5.24 -12.36
CA GLN A 42 5.64 -5.42 -13.37
C GLN A 42 5.49 -4.18 -14.26
N LYS A 43 5.60 -4.38 -15.57
CA LYS A 43 5.44 -3.30 -16.56
C LYS A 43 3.96 -2.95 -16.75
N GLY A 44 3.68 -1.66 -16.96
CA GLY A 44 2.35 -1.17 -17.32
C GLY A 44 1.47 -0.74 -16.13
N ILE A 45 1.96 -0.89 -14.91
CA ILE A 45 1.31 -0.39 -13.69
C ILE A 45 2.26 0.51 -12.90
N THR A 46 1.68 1.29 -12.00
CA THR A 46 2.42 2.10 -11.02
C THR A 46 1.92 1.74 -9.64
N ILE A 47 2.80 1.21 -8.80
CA ILE A 47 2.49 0.98 -7.39
C ILE A 47 3.03 2.16 -6.58
N THR A 48 2.14 2.86 -5.91
CA THR A 48 2.49 3.84 -4.89
C THR A 48 2.58 3.09 -3.57
N HIS A 49 3.71 3.22 -2.87
CA HIS A 49 3.88 2.67 -1.53
C HIS A 49 4.10 3.82 -0.54
N THR A 50 3.42 3.77 0.60
CA THR A 50 3.48 4.81 1.63
C THR A 50 3.57 4.15 2.99
N GLU A 51 4.41 4.69 3.87
CA GLU A 51 4.52 4.21 5.24
C GLU A 51 4.13 5.31 6.22
N VAL A 52 3.37 4.95 7.24
CA VAL A 52 3.02 5.85 8.35
C VAL A 52 3.96 5.55 9.51
N ASP A 53 4.86 6.48 9.79
CA ASP A 53 5.87 6.29 10.83
C ASP A 53 5.25 6.16 12.23
N GLY A 54 5.73 5.20 13.01
CA GLY A 54 5.23 4.87 14.35
C GLY A 54 3.89 4.12 14.37
N ALA A 55 3.18 4.00 13.24
CA ALA A 55 1.88 3.35 13.20
C ALA A 55 2.00 1.82 13.31
N GLY A 56 1.13 1.22 14.11
CA GLY A 56 0.91 -0.22 14.14
C GLY A 56 -0.14 -0.69 13.13
N HIS A 57 -0.50 -1.98 13.18
CA HIS A 57 -1.47 -2.61 12.26
C HIS A 57 -2.82 -1.88 12.16
N PHE A 58 -3.29 -1.34 13.29
CA PHE A 58 -4.61 -0.72 13.40
C PHE A 58 -4.61 0.80 13.21
N PHE A 59 -3.44 1.41 12.96
CA PHE A 59 -3.29 2.87 12.81
C PHE A 59 -3.97 3.67 13.94
N GLU A 60 -3.78 3.27 15.20
CA GLU A 60 -4.42 3.90 16.35
C GLU A 60 -4.00 5.36 16.54
N ASN A 61 -4.82 6.15 17.25
CA ASN A 61 -4.61 7.59 17.48
C ASN A 61 -4.55 8.40 16.17
N ASP A 62 -3.64 9.38 16.08
CA ASP A 62 -3.48 10.30 14.96
C ASP A 62 -3.00 9.62 13.65
N HIS A 63 -2.59 8.35 13.73
CA HIS A 63 -2.16 7.59 12.55
C HIS A 63 -3.34 7.24 11.62
N MET A 64 -4.56 7.10 12.15
CA MET A 64 -5.75 6.82 11.35
C MET A 64 -6.04 7.98 10.39
N ASP A 65 -6.03 9.21 10.90
CA ASP A 65 -6.28 10.40 10.09
C ASP A 65 -5.19 10.58 9.02
N THR A 66 -3.93 10.27 9.37
CA THR A 66 -2.81 10.29 8.42
C THR A 66 -3.01 9.27 7.29
N MET A 67 -3.41 8.04 7.63
CA MET A 67 -3.69 6.98 6.66
C MET A 67 -4.88 7.36 5.74
N ILE A 68 -5.97 7.86 6.32
CA ILE A 68 -7.15 8.33 5.57
C ILE A 68 -6.77 9.46 4.61
N GLY A 69 -5.97 10.43 5.06
CA GLY A 69 -5.50 11.53 4.21
C GLY A 69 -4.67 11.05 3.02
N ALA A 70 -3.79 10.08 3.23
CA ALA A 70 -3.02 9.46 2.15
C ALA A 70 -3.91 8.74 1.13
N VAL A 71 -4.93 8.01 1.60
CA VAL A 71 -5.90 7.32 0.75
C VAL A 71 -6.75 8.32 -0.05
N ASP A 72 -7.31 9.35 0.59
CA ASP A 72 -8.11 10.39 -0.08
C ASP A 72 -7.27 11.11 -1.15
N GLY A 73 -6.03 11.50 -0.81
CA GLY A 73 -5.11 12.14 -1.75
C GLY A 73 -4.82 11.27 -2.97
N TYR A 74 -4.54 9.98 -2.77
CA TYR A 74 -4.31 9.04 -3.86
C TYR A 74 -5.54 8.87 -4.75
N VAL A 75 -6.71 8.63 -4.16
CA VAL A 75 -7.97 8.44 -4.92
C VAL A 75 -8.31 9.67 -5.74
N ARG A 76 -8.24 10.87 -5.14
CA ARG A 76 -8.49 12.14 -5.87
C ARG A 76 -7.55 12.30 -7.06
N ARG A 77 -6.26 12.02 -6.88
CA ARG A 77 -5.27 12.08 -7.96
C ARG A 77 -5.61 11.09 -9.09
N ARG A 78 -6.00 9.87 -8.76
CA ARG A 78 -6.34 8.84 -9.77
C ARG A 78 -7.63 9.17 -10.54
N LEU A 79 -8.61 9.80 -9.88
CA LEU A 79 -9.84 10.25 -10.53
C LEU A 79 -9.58 11.38 -11.54
N THR A 80 -8.65 12.29 -11.25
CA THR A 80 -8.27 13.35 -12.20
C THR A 80 -7.41 12.82 -13.34
N GLU A 81 -6.51 11.86 -13.10
CA GLU A 81 -5.68 11.24 -14.13
C GLU A 81 -6.47 10.41 -15.16
N THR A 82 -7.62 9.86 -14.76
CA THR A 82 -8.48 9.02 -15.61
C THR A 82 -9.47 9.85 -16.44
N THR A 83 -9.63 11.13 -16.10
CA THR A 83 -10.48 12.07 -16.85
C THR A 83 -9.63 12.73 -17.94
N ARG A 84 -9.50 12.06 -19.10
CA ARG A 84 -8.93 12.67 -20.31
C ARG A 84 -9.73 12.29 -21.55
#